data_AF-A0A1X2IT02-F1
#
_entry.id   AF-A0A1X2IT02-F1
#
_cell.length_a   1.000
_cell.length_b   1.000
_cell.length_c   1.000
_cell.angle_alpha   90.00
_cell.angle_beta   90.00
_cell.angle_gamma   90.00
#
_symmetry.space_group_name_H-M   'P 1'
#
loop_
_entity.id
_entity.type
_entity.pdbx_description
1 polymer ?
#
loop_
_entity_poly.entity_id
_entity_poly.type
_entity_poly.pdbx_seq_one_letter_code
_entity_poly.pdbx_strand_id
1 'polypeptide(L)'
;MTSNERSKRDMVVEEQYEANNTRATSDVDSLDRFLHSYTVMPSNTRIVCYMQPHCGKRQAMYTAFRILLAVGCESIVSTDSDTKFDPRCVLELERALHWFPSIGAAAGDVRIWNTKDSVLSFMSSLRYWMAFNIERAAQSFNRSVTCVSGPMGIYSGSILRLILDDWVTQRFLGMECTYGDDRHLTNRVLLHGKKVVYNHMAFCETETPVTFIRWFRQQTRWSKSFYRELLWNARSLHKHSPWMAAELFYQGMYPFVLIFSIFYILWAHSPWVLLVWLISLLGIALIKTIYSIVVSGSLRFLAFPFYSFYYLLGLVPAKLWALISLWDVGWGTSARSASERKRESVLWCQIKQSLPVVVWSCVLLAGVAFNILIYFFDPIKGRLAIQPPDPTSIVFYPNPDYSYDYLP
;
A
#
# COMPACT_ATOMS: atom_id res chain seq x y z
N MET A 1 10.13 -12.12 67.48
CA MET A 1 10.73 -11.65 66.20
C MET A 1 9.67 -11.81 65.11
N THR A 2 8.56 -11.14 65.36
CA THR A 2 7.23 -11.32 64.79
C THR A 2 6.62 -9.92 64.79
N SER A 3 5.77 -9.62 63.80
CA SER A 3 5.12 -8.33 63.51
C SER A 3 5.92 -7.24 62.78
N ASN A 4 7.21 -7.01 63.08
CA ASN A 4 7.91 -5.82 62.57
C ASN A 4 8.48 -5.93 61.12
N GLU A 5 8.70 -7.13 60.61
CA GLU A 5 9.19 -7.35 59.22
C GLU A 5 8.05 -7.44 58.18
N ARG A 6 6.84 -7.80 58.62
CA ARG A 6 5.66 -7.85 57.75
C ARG A 6 5.17 -6.45 57.42
N SER A 7 5.08 -5.58 58.44
CA SER A 7 4.74 -4.16 58.28
C SER A 7 5.72 -3.38 57.40
N LYS A 8 7.02 -3.69 57.45
CA LYS A 8 8.02 -3.08 56.55
C LYS A 8 7.90 -3.55 55.10
N ARG A 9 7.54 -4.82 54.85
CA ARG A 9 7.28 -5.30 53.48
C ARG A 9 5.99 -4.72 52.91
N ASP A 10 4.95 -4.61 53.73
CA ASP A 10 3.66 -4.05 53.31
C ASP A 10 3.78 -2.55 52.98
N MET A 11 4.52 -1.78 53.80
CA MET A 11 4.83 -0.36 53.47
C MET A 11 5.64 -0.21 52.18
N VAL A 12 6.67 -1.05 51.94
CA VAL A 12 7.48 -0.96 50.72
C VAL A 12 6.66 -1.29 49.47
N VAL A 13 5.69 -2.21 49.57
CA VAL A 13 4.78 -2.56 48.47
C VAL A 13 3.78 -1.43 48.20
N GLU A 14 3.26 -0.80 49.25
CA GLU A 14 2.32 0.33 49.16
C GLU A 14 3.00 1.58 48.57
N GLU A 15 4.22 1.88 49.00
CA GLU A 15 5.04 2.99 48.50
C GLU A 15 5.47 2.77 47.03
N GLN A 16 5.78 1.53 46.64
CA GLN A 16 6.02 1.16 45.24
C GLN A 16 4.75 1.23 44.39
N TYR A 17 3.58 0.89 44.94
CA TYR A 17 2.30 0.99 44.25
C TYR A 17 1.93 2.45 44.01
N GLU A 18 2.04 3.32 45.03
CA GLU A 18 1.81 4.75 44.91
C GLU A 18 2.82 5.42 43.97
N ALA A 19 4.10 5.08 44.05
CA ALA A 19 5.12 5.62 43.15
C ALA A 19 4.90 5.20 41.68
N ASN A 20 4.45 3.97 41.45
CA ASN A 20 4.06 3.50 40.10
C ASN A 20 2.79 4.18 39.61
N ASN A 21 1.82 4.44 40.49
CA ASN A 21 0.58 5.12 40.14
C ASN A 21 0.83 6.61 39.83
N THR A 22 1.74 7.24 40.58
CA THR A 22 2.15 8.65 40.37
C THR A 22 3.00 8.80 39.12
N ARG A 23 3.85 7.82 38.79
CA ARG A 23 4.54 7.75 37.49
C ARG A 23 3.55 7.55 36.34
N ALA A 24 2.60 6.63 36.47
CA ALA A 24 1.59 6.38 35.46
C ALA A 24 0.70 7.61 35.21
N THR A 25 0.29 8.35 36.24
CA THR A 25 -0.45 9.61 36.08
C THR A 25 0.42 10.70 35.45
N SER A 26 1.69 10.83 35.84
CA SER A 26 2.61 11.79 35.23
C SER A 26 2.90 11.50 33.75
N ASP A 27 2.99 10.22 33.37
CA ASP A 27 3.19 9.80 31.99
C ASP A 27 1.92 10.05 31.16
N VAL A 28 0.73 9.80 31.73
CA VAL A 28 -0.56 10.12 31.09
C VAL A 28 -0.72 11.63 30.90
N ASP A 29 -0.40 12.47 31.89
CA ASP A 29 -0.46 13.94 31.76
C ASP A 29 0.57 14.50 30.77
N SER A 30 1.71 13.82 30.62
CA SER A 30 2.73 14.17 29.62
C SER A 30 2.27 13.78 28.20
N LEU A 31 1.60 12.63 28.07
CA LEU A 31 1.07 12.10 26.83
C LEU A 31 -0.15 12.91 26.37
N ASP A 32 -1.04 13.30 27.27
CA ASP A 32 -2.19 14.15 26.98
C ASP A 32 -1.73 15.51 26.44
N ARG A 33 -0.76 16.15 27.10
CA ARG A 33 -0.17 17.40 26.59
C ARG A 33 0.50 17.23 25.23
N PHE A 34 1.20 16.11 25.02
CA PHE A 34 1.78 15.79 23.73
C PHE A 34 0.70 15.63 22.66
N LEU A 35 -0.34 14.83 22.90
CA LEU A 35 -1.43 14.59 21.95
C LEU A 35 -2.22 15.87 21.62
N HIS A 36 -2.50 16.71 22.61
CA HIS A 36 -3.14 18.02 22.43
C HIS A 36 -2.31 18.98 21.57
N SER A 37 -0.97 18.88 21.59
CA SER A 37 -0.11 19.74 20.76
C SER A 37 -0.13 19.39 19.26
N TYR A 38 -0.52 18.17 18.90
CA TYR A 38 -0.52 17.68 17.51
C TYR A 38 -1.91 17.54 16.88
N THR A 39 -2.98 17.73 17.66
CA THR A 39 -4.36 17.61 17.16
C THR A 39 -5.24 18.72 17.73
N VAL A 40 -5.90 19.48 16.85
CA VAL A 40 -6.98 20.39 17.25
C VAL A 40 -8.20 19.52 17.54
N MET A 41 -8.23 18.99 18.76
CA MET A 41 -9.33 18.19 19.27
C MET A 41 -10.49 19.11 19.70
N PRO A 42 -11.76 18.73 19.50
CA PRO A 42 -12.89 19.46 20.07
C PRO A 42 -12.72 19.65 21.59
N SER A 43 -13.27 20.75 22.12
CA SER A 43 -13.06 21.23 23.50
C SER A 43 -13.45 20.27 24.63
N ASN A 44 -14.14 19.15 24.34
CA ASN A 44 -14.53 18.10 25.30
C ASN A 44 -13.94 16.72 24.95
N THR A 45 -12.67 16.68 24.53
CA THR A 45 -12.01 15.42 24.18
C THR A 45 -11.42 14.75 25.42
N ARG A 46 -11.88 13.53 25.71
CA ARG A 46 -11.30 12.67 26.75
C ARG A 46 -10.33 11.69 26.11
N ILE A 47 -9.06 11.78 26.47
CA ILE A 47 -8.06 10.81 26.03
C ILE A 47 -8.15 9.59 26.95
N VAL A 48 -8.12 8.40 26.36
CA VAL A 48 -8.13 7.14 27.10
C VAL A 48 -7.08 6.22 26.50
N CYS A 49 -6.18 5.73 27.35
CA CYS A 49 -5.17 4.74 26.99
C CYS A 49 -5.63 3.35 27.46
N TYR A 50 -5.63 2.38 26.56
CA TYR A 50 -5.93 0.98 26.88
C TYR A 50 -4.68 0.13 26.69
N MET A 51 -4.30 -0.60 27.73
CA MET A 51 -3.21 -1.56 27.69
C MET A 51 -3.75 -2.97 27.50
N GLN A 52 -3.10 -3.74 26.62
CA GLN A 52 -3.41 -5.15 26.39
C GLN A 52 -2.11 -5.94 26.10
N PRO A 53 -2.11 -7.26 26.28
CA PRO A 53 -1.03 -8.11 25.80
C PRO A 53 -0.77 -7.93 24.30
N HIS A 54 0.50 -8.04 23.88
CA HIS A 54 0.90 -7.82 22.49
C HIS A 54 0.45 -8.98 21.60
N CYS A 55 -0.64 -8.77 20.86
CA CYS A 55 -1.21 -9.72 19.90
C CYS A 55 -1.27 -9.17 18.46
N GLY A 56 -0.44 -8.16 18.15
CA GLY A 56 -0.37 -7.52 16.84
C GLY A 56 -1.40 -6.40 16.63
N LYS A 57 -1.21 -5.65 15.54
CA LYS A 57 -1.99 -4.44 15.21
C LYS A 57 -3.50 -4.71 15.15
N ARG A 58 -3.90 -5.79 14.46
CA ARG A 58 -5.31 -6.15 14.26
C ARG A 58 -6.07 -6.35 15.57
N GLN A 59 -5.45 -7.05 16.53
CA GLN A 59 -6.06 -7.30 17.83
C GLN A 59 -6.17 -6.02 18.66
N ALA A 60 -5.15 -5.15 18.61
CA ALA A 60 -5.22 -3.85 19.26
C ALA A 60 -6.35 -2.97 18.69
N MET A 61 -6.49 -2.95 17.35
CA MET A 61 -7.59 -2.27 16.68
C MET A 61 -8.95 -2.86 17.04
N TYR A 62 -9.06 -4.20 17.10
CA TYR A 62 -10.31 -4.88 17.49
C TYR A 62 -10.76 -4.46 18.89
N THR A 63 -9.87 -4.49 19.89
CA THR A 63 -10.17 -4.02 21.26
C THR A 63 -10.65 -2.57 21.25
N ALA A 64 -9.92 -1.67 20.59
CA ALA A 64 -10.28 -0.26 20.50
C ALA A 64 -11.66 -0.06 19.85
N PHE A 65 -11.94 -0.75 18.74
CA PHE A 65 -13.24 -0.68 18.07
C PHE A 65 -14.37 -1.21 18.95
N ARG A 66 -14.18 -2.34 19.64
CA ARG A 66 -15.20 -2.90 20.55
C ARG A 66 -15.53 -1.94 21.69
N ILE A 67 -14.53 -1.29 22.27
CA ILE A 67 -14.72 -0.31 23.33
C ILE A 67 -15.48 0.92 22.83
N LEU A 68 -15.02 1.53 21.72
CA LEU A 68 -15.68 2.72 21.15
C LEU A 68 -17.14 2.43 20.77
N LEU A 69 -17.41 1.25 20.21
CA LEU A 69 -18.76 0.80 19.95
C LEU A 69 -19.58 0.60 21.24
N ALA A 70 -19.00 0.07 22.31
CA ALA A 70 -19.70 -0.10 23.59
C ALA A 70 -20.05 1.24 24.24
N VAL A 71 -19.18 2.25 24.10
CA VAL A 71 -19.43 3.63 24.57
C VAL A 71 -20.49 4.35 23.73
N GLY A 72 -20.83 3.83 22.55
CA GLY A 72 -21.89 4.37 21.70
C GLY A 72 -21.40 5.26 20.57
N CYS A 73 -20.11 5.20 20.20
CA CYS A 73 -19.61 5.95 19.03
C CYS A 73 -20.28 5.47 17.74
N GLU A 74 -20.89 6.41 17.00
CA GLU A 74 -21.58 6.13 15.73
C GLU A 74 -20.65 6.09 14.52
N SER A 75 -19.50 6.75 14.61
CA SER A 75 -18.41 6.69 13.64
C SER A 75 -17.07 6.58 14.35
N ILE A 76 -16.15 5.85 13.75
CA ILE A 76 -14.85 5.57 14.35
C ILE A 76 -13.76 5.82 13.32
N VAL A 77 -12.83 6.71 13.68
CA VAL A 77 -11.62 7.00 12.90
C VAL A 77 -10.49 6.08 13.35
N SER A 78 -9.72 5.58 12.40
CA SER A 78 -8.50 4.82 12.63
C SER A 78 -7.32 5.47 11.92
N THR A 79 -6.17 5.52 12.59
CA THR A 79 -4.93 6.12 12.10
C THR A 79 -3.72 5.30 12.50
N ASP A 80 -2.68 5.36 11.69
CA ASP A 80 -1.34 4.92 12.07
C ASP A 80 -0.68 5.97 12.99
N SER A 81 0.23 5.51 13.86
CA SER A 81 0.89 6.37 14.87
C SER A 81 1.92 7.34 14.29
N ASP A 82 2.27 7.21 13.02
CA ASP A 82 3.21 8.06 12.30
C ASP A 82 2.54 9.07 11.36
N THR A 83 1.25 9.30 11.57
CA THR A 83 0.42 10.13 10.70
C THR A 83 -0.02 11.41 11.41
N LYS A 84 0.11 12.54 10.72
CA LYS A 84 -0.28 13.87 11.17
C LYS A 84 -1.53 14.31 10.41
N PHE A 85 -2.56 14.74 11.12
CA PHE A 85 -3.85 15.10 10.52
C PHE A 85 -3.91 16.60 10.24
N ASP A 86 -4.58 16.98 9.14
CA ASP A 86 -5.08 18.34 9.00
C ASP A 86 -6.12 18.62 10.12
N PRO A 87 -6.16 19.83 10.71
CA PRO A 87 -7.12 20.15 11.77
C PRO A 87 -8.60 19.88 11.42
N ARG A 88 -8.97 19.96 10.13
CA ARG A 88 -10.35 19.71 9.67
C ARG A 88 -10.57 18.27 9.20
N CYS A 89 -9.53 17.44 9.18
CA CYS A 89 -9.56 16.10 8.61
C CYS A 89 -10.71 15.23 9.14
N VAL A 90 -10.83 15.10 10.47
CA VAL A 90 -11.86 14.26 11.09
C VAL A 90 -13.26 14.76 10.77
N LEU A 91 -13.45 16.08 10.74
CA LEU A 91 -14.73 16.69 10.39
C LEU A 91 -15.12 16.40 8.93
N GLU A 92 -14.18 16.51 8.00
CA GLU A 92 -14.44 16.21 6.58
C GLU A 92 -14.69 14.73 6.32
N LEU A 93 -14.02 13.84 7.06
CA LEU A 93 -14.32 12.40 7.04
C LEU A 93 -15.73 12.11 7.57
N GLU A 94 -16.11 12.73 8.69
CA GLU A 94 -17.43 12.52 9.28
C GLU A 94 -18.55 13.04 8.39
N ARG A 95 -18.36 14.20 7.74
CA ARG A 95 -19.31 14.70 6.73
C ARG A 95 -19.56 13.68 5.62
N ALA A 96 -18.55 12.91 5.21
CA ALA A 96 -18.71 11.89 4.19
C ALA A 96 -19.64 10.75 4.63
N LEU A 97 -19.65 10.39 5.93
CA LEU A 97 -20.53 9.36 6.47
C LEU A 97 -21.92 9.92 6.80
N HIS A 98 -21.98 11.05 7.49
CA HIS A 98 -23.20 11.61 8.07
C HIS A 98 -24.32 11.83 7.03
N TRP A 99 -23.97 12.44 5.89
CA TRP A 99 -24.97 12.79 4.87
C TRP A 99 -25.45 11.61 4.02
N PHE A 100 -24.77 10.46 4.07
CA PHE A 100 -25.03 9.35 3.17
C PHE A 100 -25.04 8.00 3.90
N PRO A 101 -26.20 7.54 4.43
CA PRO A 101 -26.32 6.28 5.18
C PRO A 101 -25.91 5.00 4.41
N SER A 102 -25.82 5.09 3.07
CA SER A 102 -25.32 4.01 2.21
C SER A 102 -23.79 3.84 2.26
N ILE A 103 -23.06 4.83 2.75
CA ILE A 103 -21.60 4.81 2.88
C ILE A 103 -21.24 4.16 4.22
N GLY A 104 -20.44 3.09 4.16
CA GLY A 104 -19.95 2.39 5.36
C GLY A 104 -18.58 2.85 5.82
N ALA A 105 -17.77 3.42 4.92
CA ALA A 105 -16.44 3.90 5.24
C ALA A 105 -15.98 5.00 4.27
N ALA A 106 -15.05 5.83 4.72
CA ALA A 106 -14.40 6.83 3.89
C ALA A 106 -12.89 6.90 4.16
N ALA A 107 -12.12 7.10 3.08
CA ALA A 107 -10.69 7.41 3.11
C ALA A 107 -10.47 8.90 2.82
N GLY A 108 -9.32 9.44 3.21
CA GLY A 108 -8.89 10.78 2.80
C GLY A 108 -7.59 10.76 1.98
N ASP A 109 -7.10 11.95 1.63
CA ASP A 109 -5.85 12.18 0.90
C ASP A 109 -4.63 11.98 1.81
N VAL A 110 -3.93 10.87 1.63
CA VAL A 110 -2.70 10.60 2.38
C VAL A 110 -1.50 11.14 1.60
N ARG A 111 -0.74 12.02 2.25
CA ARG A 111 0.46 12.67 1.72
C ARG A 111 1.70 12.16 2.46
N ILE A 112 2.87 12.44 1.91
CA ILE A 112 4.15 12.12 2.55
C ILE A 112 4.73 13.39 3.12
N TRP A 113 5.07 13.44 4.42
CA TRP A 113 5.69 14.62 5.03
C TRP A 113 7.22 14.62 4.88
N ASN A 114 7.86 13.45 4.92
CA ASN A 114 9.32 13.33 4.92
C ASN A 114 9.95 13.36 3.51
N THR A 115 9.41 14.21 2.62
CA THR A 115 9.79 14.26 1.19
C THR A 115 11.23 14.71 0.91
N LYS A 116 11.86 15.39 1.88
CA LYS A 116 13.20 15.96 1.75
C LYS A 116 14.29 15.01 2.25
N ASP A 117 13.92 13.91 2.90
CA ASP A 117 14.88 13.01 3.54
C ASP A 117 15.67 12.16 2.54
N SER A 118 15.04 11.83 1.39
CA SER A 118 15.72 11.12 0.30
C SER A 118 15.00 11.24 -1.03
N VAL A 119 15.69 10.99 -2.15
CA VAL A 119 15.07 10.91 -3.48
C VAL A 119 13.93 9.88 -3.51
N LEU A 120 14.09 8.76 -2.80
CA LEU A 120 13.06 7.73 -2.70
C LEU A 120 11.79 8.23 -1.99
N SER A 121 11.94 9.02 -0.92
CA SER A 121 10.81 9.61 -0.20
C SER A 121 10.08 10.65 -1.06
N PHE A 122 10.82 11.46 -1.81
CA PHE A 122 10.27 12.40 -2.79
C PHE A 122 9.49 11.66 -3.90
N MET A 123 10.08 10.61 -4.49
CA MET A 123 9.43 9.81 -5.54
C MET A 123 8.17 9.10 -5.01
N SER A 124 8.20 8.62 -3.77
CA SER A 124 7.03 8.05 -3.10
C SER A 124 5.92 9.09 -2.93
N SER A 125 6.26 10.36 -2.65
CA SER A 125 5.27 11.44 -2.57
C SER A 125 4.53 11.68 -3.90
N LEU A 126 5.24 11.63 -5.03
CA LEU A 126 4.63 11.76 -6.36
C LEU A 126 3.69 10.59 -6.66
N ARG A 127 4.11 9.37 -6.31
CA ARG A 127 3.28 8.17 -6.46
C ARG A 127 2.03 8.22 -5.59
N TYR A 128 2.15 8.68 -4.34
CA TYR A 128 1.04 8.82 -3.41
C TYR A 128 0.00 9.80 -3.97
N TRP A 129 0.45 10.95 -4.47
CA TRP A 129 -0.45 11.90 -5.11
C TRP A 129 -1.27 11.26 -6.24
N MET A 130 -0.62 10.50 -7.14
CA MET A 130 -1.31 9.75 -8.20
C MET A 130 -2.29 8.71 -7.63
N ALA A 131 -1.89 8.01 -6.56
CA ALA A 131 -2.73 6.97 -5.94
C ALA A 131 -4.02 7.57 -5.40
N PHE A 132 -3.95 8.67 -4.66
CA PHE A 132 -5.13 9.23 -4.01
C PHE A 132 -5.95 10.12 -4.96
N ASN A 133 -5.29 11.01 -5.71
CA ASN A 133 -5.98 12.04 -6.49
C ASN A 133 -6.43 11.56 -7.87
N ILE A 134 -5.93 10.41 -8.35
CA ILE A 134 -6.39 9.79 -9.61
C ILE A 134 -7.06 8.46 -9.32
N GLU A 135 -6.31 7.49 -8.78
CA GLU A 135 -6.80 6.11 -8.66
C GLU A 135 -7.95 6.03 -7.63
N ARG A 136 -7.76 6.52 -6.40
CA ARG A 136 -8.82 6.52 -5.38
C ARG A 136 -9.98 7.45 -5.71
N ALA A 137 -9.71 8.59 -6.36
CA ALA A 137 -10.75 9.48 -6.85
C ALA A 137 -11.66 8.76 -7.88
N ALA A 138 -11.08 8.05 -8.85
CA ALA A 138 -11.84 7.26 -9.84
C ALA A 138 -12.64 6.12 -9.18
N GLN A 139 -12.08 5.46 -8.17
CA GLN A 139 -12.81 4.47 -7.38
C GLN A 139 -13.98 5.08 -6.61
N SER A 140 -13.78 6.26 -6.02
CA SER A 140 -14.80 6.97 -5.23
C SER A 140 -15.94 7.49 -6.09
N PHE A 141 -15.66 7.88 -7.34
CA PHE A 141 -16.70 8.17 -8.32
C PHE A 141 -17.68 7.00 -8.47
N ASN A 142 -17.16 5.77 -8.48
CA ASN A 142 -17.95 4.52 -8.48
C ASN A 142 -18.34 4.02 -7.08
N ARG A 143 -17.98 4.78 -6.03
CA ARG A 143 -18.26 4.51 -4.62
C ARG A 143 -17.77 3.14 -4.13
N SER A 144 -16.68 2.67 -4.74
CA SER A 144 -16.11 1.34 -4.58
C SER A 144 -14.62 1.40 -4.25
N VAL A 145 -14.21 2.33 -3.37
CA VAL A 145 -12.81 2.40 -2.91
C VAL A 145 -12.42 1.08 -2.25
N THR A 146 -11.40 0.42 -2.81
CA THR A 146 -11.01 -0.94 -2.42
C THR A 146 -10.01 -0.99 -1.26
N CYS A 147 -9.53 0.16 -0.79
CA CYS A 147 -8.62 0.26 0.34
C CYS A 147 -8.76 1.61 1.04
N VAL A 148 -9.37 1.61 2.22
CA VAL A 148 -9.31 2.72 3.19
C VAL A 148 -7.98 2.62 3.93
N SER A 149 -7.00 3.42 3.50
CA SER A 149 -5.59 3.22 3.88
C SER A 149 -5.36 3.43 5.37
N GLY A 150 -4.48 2.60 5.97
CA GLY A 150 -4.13 2.64 7.40
C GLY A 150 -3.84 4.01 8.02
N PRO A 151 -3.16 4.95 7.33
CA PRO A 151 -2.91 6.28 7.87
C PRO A 151 -4.17 7.06 8.23
N MET A 152 -5.28 6.88 7.50
CA MET A 152 -6.47 7.68 7.71
C MET A 152 -7.70 7.03 7.08
N GLY A 153 -8.62 6.61 7.95
CA GLY A 153 -9.90 6.07 7.56
C GLY A 153 -10.97 6.25 8.62
N ILE A 154 -12.21 6.46 8.19
CA ILE A 154 -13.39 6.48 9.06
C ILE A 154 -14.34 5.36 8.66
N TYR A 155 -15.00 4.77 9.66
CA TYR A 155 -15.96 3.69 9.49
C TYR A 155 -17.22 3.99 10.28
N SER A 156 -18.40 3.67 9.74
CA SER A 156 -19.63 3.73 10.50
C SER A 156 -19.64 2.64 11.58
N GLY A 157 -20.01 3.01 12.80
CA GLY A 157 -20.17 2.08 13.90
C GLY A 157 -21.19 0.98 13.58
N SER A 158 -22.24 1.32 12.81
CA SER A 158 -23.25 0.36 12.35
C SER A 158 -22.64 -0.77 11.51
N ILE A 159 -21.69 -0.46 10.61
CA ILE A 159 -21.04 -1.48 9.79
C ILE A 159 -19.97 -2.23 10.58
N LEU A 160 -19.23 -1.55 11.46
CA LEU A 160 -18.21 -2.19 12.30
C LEU A 160 -18.83 -3.29 13.18
N ARG A 161 -19.97 -3.02 13.82
CA ARG A 161 -20.69 -4.05 14.61
C ARG A 161 -20.98 -5.34 13.84
N LEU A 162 -21.17 -5.25 12.53
CA LEU A 162 -21.49 -6.41 11.68
C LEU A 162 -20.25 -7.19 11.24
N ILE A 163 -19.10 -6.53 11.13
CA ILE A 163 -17.93 -7.12 10.43
C ILE A 163 -16.73 -7.43 11.32
N LEU A 164 -16.65 -6.87 12.54
CA LEU A 164 -15.43 -6.91 13.35
C LEU A 164 -14.99 -8.33 13.72
N ASP A 165 -15.92 -9.19 14.13
CA ASP A 165 -15.61 -10.53 14.64
C ASP A 165 -15.08 -11.44 13.51
N ASP A 166 -15.66 -11.33 12.31
CA ASP A 166 -15.17 -12.01 11.11
C ASP A 166 -13.85 -11.41 10.59
N TRP A 167 -13.67 -10.10 10.75
CA TRP A 167 -12.47 -9.40 10.30
C TRP A 167 -11.25 -9.77 11.13
N VAL A 168 -11.38 -9.84 12.46
CA VAL A 168 -10.27 -10.13 13.36
C VAL A 168 -9.79 -11.59 13.22
N THR A 169 -10.70 -12.50 12.87
CA THR A 169 -10.44 -13.94 12.73
C THR A 169 -10.01 -14.36 11.32
N GLN A 170 -9.71 -13.40 10.42
CA GLN A 170 -9.34 -13.71 9.04
C GLN A 170 -8.14 -14.67 8.96
N ARG A 171 -8.35 -15.74 8.18
CA ARG A 171 -7.32 -16.71 7.82
C ARG A 171 -7.12 -16.79 6.31
N PHE A 172 -5.90 -17.11 5.90
CA PHE A 172 -5.54 -17.40 4.53
C PHE A 172 -4.61 -18.61 4.50
N LEU A 173 -4.97 -19.63 3.71
CA LEU A 173 -4.24 -20.91 3.66
C LEU A 173 -4.02 -21.53 5.06
N GLY A 174 -5.03 -21.45 5.92
CA GLY A 174 -4.99 -21.97 7.30
C GLY A 174 -4.25 -21.10 8.31
N MET A 175 -3.54 -20.05 7.87
CA MET A 175 -2.74 -19.17 8.73
C MET A 175 -3.48 -17.87 9.05
N GLU A 176 -3.28 -17.35 10.27
CA GLU A 176 -3.80 -16.04 10.66
C GLU A 176 -3.09 -14.91 9.91
N CYS A 177 -3.88 -13.96 9.40
CA CYS A 177 -3.34 -12.85 8.63
C CYS A 177 -2.83 -11.74 9.56
N THR A 178 -1.53 -11.46 9.51
CA THR A 178 -0.86 -10.47 10.37
C THR A 178 -0.74 -9.08 9.75
N TYR A 179 -1.12 -8.91 8.47
CA TYR A 179 -1.02 -7.64 7.72
C TYR A 179 -2.19 -7.48 6.75
N GLY A 180 -2.40 -6.25 6.27
CA GLY A 180 -3.50 -5.91 5.36
C GLY A 180 -4.83 -5.69 6.07
N ASP A 181 -4.76 -5.20 7.31
CA ASP A 181 -5.90 -4.93 8.18
C ASP A 181 -6.89 -3.95 7.52
N ASP A 182 -6.35 -2.93 6.87
CA ASP A 182 -7.05 -1.86 6.16
C ASP A 182 -7.83 -2.36 4.93
N ARG A 183 -7.17 -3.07 4.03
CA ARG A 183 -7.80 -3.67 2.84
C ARG A 183 -8.84 -4.71 3.24
N HIS A 184 -8.54 -5.56 4.21
CA HIS A 184 -9.51 -6.57 4.63
C HIS A 184 -10.74 -5.94 5.27
N LEU A 185 -10.56 -4.94 6.13
CA LEU A 185 -11.68 -4.20 6.73
C LEU A 185 -12.54 -3.54 5.65
N THR A 186 -11.90 -2.91 4.66
CA THR A 186 -12.57 -2.32 3.50
C THR A 186 -13.36 -3.36 2.69
N ASN A 187 -12.76 -4.52 2.42
CA ASN A 187 -13.41 -5.63 1.74
C ASN A 187 -14.64 -6.13 2.48
N ARG A 188 -14.59 -6.18 3.82
CA ARG A 188 -15.74 -6.57 4.64
C ARG A 188 -16.87 -5.54 4.55
N VAL A 189 -16.57 -4.23 4.53
CA VAL A 189 -17.56 -3.18 4.29
C VAL A 189 -18.23 -3.35 2.91
N LEU A 190 -17.42 -3.52 1.85
CA LEU A 190 -17.91 -3.74 0.49
C LEU A 190 -18.72 -5.04 0.38
N LEU A 191 -18.31 -6.12 1.06
CA LEU A 191 -19.03 -7.40 1.05
C LEU A 191 -20.44 -7.28 1.65
N HIS A 192 -20.68 -6.34 2.56
CA HIS A 192 -22.01 -6.03 3.08
C HIS A 192 -22.82 -5.08 2.18
N GLY A 193 -22.34 -4.77 0.96
CA GLY A 193 -23.02 -3.89 0.00
C GLY A 193 -22.98 -2.41 0.39
N LYS A 194 -22.22 -2.04 1.43
CA LYS A 194 -22.00 -0.65 1.80
C LYS A 194 -20.96 -0.02 0.86
N LYS A 195 -21.16 1.25 0.58
CA LYS A 195 -20.30 2.03 -0.30
C LYS A 195 -19.07 2.53 0.45
N VAL A 196 -17.95 2.66 -0.25
CA VAL A 196 -16.70 3.20 0.31
C VAL A 196 -16.22 4.33 -0.59
N VAL A 197 -15.96 5.48 0.02
CA VAL A 197 -15.63 6.71 -0.71
C VAL A 197 -14.27 7.27 -0.30
N TYR A 198 -13.77 8.19 -1.12
CA TYR A 198 -12.59 9.00 -0.86
C TYR A 198 -12.99 10.47 -0.83
N ASN A 199 -12.57 11.19 0.21
CA ASN A 199 -12.77 12.63 0.37
C ASN A 199 -11.41 13.34 0.37
N HIS A 200 -11.10 14.07 -0.71
CA HIS A 200 -9.85 14.82 -0.86
C HIS A 200 -9.71 16.01 0.12
N MET A 201 -10.82 16.51 0.68
CA MET A 201 -10.80 17.59 1.67
C MET A 201 -10.28 17.12 3.03
N ALA A 202 -10.44 15.83 3.34
CA ALA A 202 -9.79 15.19 4.47
C ALA A 202 -8.39 14.76 4.06
N PHE A 203 -7.34 15.39 4.60
CA PHE A 203 -5.97 14.99 4.31
C PHE A 203 -5.13 14.78 5.57
N CYS A 204 -4.12 13.92 5.44
CA CYS A 204 -3.12 13.67 6.45
C CYS A 204 -1.75 13.49 5.80
N GLU A 205 -0.69 13.55 6.61
CA GLU A 205 0.66 13.28 6.17
C GLU A 205 1.28 12.13 6.96
N THR A 206 1.85 11.14 6.27
CA THR A 206 2.49 9.96 6.86
C THR A 206 3.96 9.87 6.45
N GLU A 207 4.73 9.05 7.18
CA GLU A 207 6.14 8.78 6.87
C GLU A 207 6.27 7.69 5.81
N THR A 208 7.21 7.82 4.88
CA THR A 208 7.62 6.73 3.98
C THR A 208 9.07 6.30 4.24
N PRO A 209 9.43 5.02 4.03
CA PRO A 209 10.80 4.56 4.21
C PRO A 209 11.80 5.32 3.32
N VAL A 210 12.90 5.78 3.93
CA VAL A 210 13.95 6.54 3.22
C VAL A 210 14.99 5.67 2.53
N THR A 211 15.12 4.40 2.93
CA THR A 211 16.07 3.43 2.36
C THR A 211 15.39 2.43 1.44
N PHE A 212 16.07 2.07 0.34
CA PHE A 212 15.51 1.24 -0.73
C PHE A 212 15.05 -0.14 -0.24
N ILE A 213 15.87 -0.87 0.54
CA ILE A 213 15.52 -2.21 1.02
C ILE A 213 14.31 -2.18 1.96
N ARG A 214 14.22 -1.17 2.82
CA ARG A 214 13.08 -1.02 3.72
C ARG A 214 11.80 -0.68 2.96
N TRP A 215 11.89 0.20 1.97
CA TRP A 215 10.79 0.50 1.06
C TRP A 215 10.37 -0.75 0.26
N PHE A 216 11.31 -1.51 -0.29
CA PHE A 216 11.05 -2.75 -1.03
C PHE A 216 10.28 -3.77 -0.19
N ARG A 217 10.66 -3.94 1.09
CA ARG A 217 9.96 -4.82 2.03
C ARG A 217 8.55 -4.33 2.32
N GLN A 218 8.37 -3.02 2.50
CA GLN A 218 7.04 -2.43 2.62
C GLN A 218 6.18 -2.69 1.38
N GLN A 219 6.72 -2.48 0.18
CA GLN A 219 6.01 -2.73 -1.09
C GLN A 219 5.69 -4.21 -1.29
N THR A 220 6.58 -5.11 -0.88
CA THR A 220 6.34 -6.57 -0.90
C THR A 220 5.15 -6.90 0.00
N ARG A 221 5.14 -6.41 1.25
CA ARG A 221 4.03 -6.64 2.19
C ARG A 221 2.70 -6.12 1.64
N TRP A 222 2.70 -4.92 1.04
CA TRP A 222 1.51 -4.36 0.40
C TRP A 222 1.05 -5.20 -0.80
N SER A 223 1.98 -5.73 -1.58
CA SER A 223 1.68 -6.62 -2.71
C SER A 223 1.09 -7.95 -2.25
N LYS A 224 1.64 -8.57 -1.18
CA LYS A 224 1.07 -9.78 -0.57
C LYS A 224 -0.37 -9.55 -0.10
N SER A 225 -0.58 -8.44 0.62
CA SER A 225 -1.91 -8.03 1.04
C SER A 225 -2.84 -7.85 -0.16
N PHE A 226 -2.40 -7.15 -1.20
CA PHE A 226 -3.21 -6.94 -2.41
C PHE A 226 -3.64 -8.27 -3.05
N TYR A 227 -2.72 -9.21 -3.33
CA TYR A 227 -3.07 -10.46 -3.99
C TYR A 227 -4.05 -11.32 -3.19
N ARG A 228 -3.89 -11.37 -1.86
CA ARG A 228 -4.85 -12.05 -1.00
C ARG A 228 -6.21 -11.35 -1.03
N GLU A 229 -6.22 -10.04 -0.83
CA GLU A 229 -7.44 -9.25 -0.73
C GLU A 229 -8.17 -9.11 -2.06
N LEU A 230 -7.50 -9.30 -3.19
CA LEU A 230 -8.09 -9.41 -4.53
C LEU A 230 -9.19 -10.49 -4.56
N LEU A 231 -8.91 -11.66 -3.99
CA LEU A 231 -9.84 -12.79 -3.94
C LEU A 231 -11.06 -12.51 -3.03
N TRP A 232 -10.85 -11.76 -1.95
CA TRP A 232 -11.93 -11.34 -1.06
C TRP A 232 -12.80 -10.26 -1.70
N ASN A 233 -12.18 -9.29 -2.35
CA ASN A 233 -12.85 -8.21 -3.03
C ASN A 233 -13.75 -8.73 -4.17
N ALA A 234 -13.29 -9.76 -4.90
CA ALA A 234 -14.04 -10.43 -5.95
C ALA A 234 -15.43 -10.94 -5.49
N ARG A 235 -15.56 -11.35 -4.21
CA ARG A 235 -16.83 -11.82 -3.65
C ARG A 235 -17.88 -10.72 -3.52
N SER A 236 -17.47 -9.45 -3.54
CA SER A 236 -18.37 -8.30 -3.40
C SER A 236 -18.82 -7.70 -4.73
N LEU A 237 -18.26 -8.14 -5.87
CA LEU A 237 -18.47 -7.50 -7.18
C LEU A 237 -19.95 -7.39 -7.58
N HIS A 238 -20.74 -8.42 -7.30
CA HIS A 238 -22.18 -8.45 -7.60
C HIS A 238 -23.01 -7.40 -6.85
N LYS A 239 -22.42 -6.72 -5.86
CA LYS A 239 -23.09 -5.68 -5.05
C LYS A 239 -22.71 -4.25 -5.46
N HIS A 240 -21.75 -4.09 -6.37
CA HIS A 240 -21.13 -2.80 -6.70
C HIS A 240 -21.11 -2.54 -8.20
N SER A 241 -20.67 -1.33 -8.59
CA SER A 241 -20.56 -0.92 -9.99
C SER A 241 -19.74 -1.93 -10.82
N PRO A 242 -20.14 -2.24 -12.07
CA PRO A 242 -19.32 -3.03 -12.99
C PRO A 242 -17.90 -2.48 -13.18
N TRP A 243 -17.72 -1.17 -12.98
CA TRP A 243 -16.39 -0.54 -12.97
C TRP A 243 -15.45 -1.17 -11.94
N MET A 244 -15.95 -1.52 -10.76
CA MET A 244 -15.17 -2.19 -9.72
C MET A 244 -14.63 -3.54 -10.24
N ALA A 245 -15.42 -4.29 -11.00
CA ALA A 245 -14.97 -5.55 -11.60
C ALA A 245 -13.90 -5.32 -12.67
N ALA A 246 -14.11 -4.33 -13.55
CA ALA A 246 -13.14 -3.96 -14.58
C ALA A 246 -11.79 -3.52 -13.96
N GLU A 247 -11.84 -2.69 -12.92
CA GLU A 247 -10.65 -2.25 -12.21
C GLU A 247 -9.96 -3.41 -11.48
N LEU A 248 -10.72 -4.26 -10.79
CA LEU A 248 -10.17 -5.41 -10.08
C LEU A 248 -9.48 -6.38 -11.05
N PHE A 249 -10.09 -6.63 -12.21
CA PHE A 249 -9.50 -7.41 -13.28
C PHE A 249 -8.22 -6.77 -13.81
N TYR A 250 -8.25 -5.46 -14.12
CA TYR A 250 -7.07 -4.73 -14.58
C TYR A 250 -5.93 -4.80 -13.55
N GLN A 251 -6.20 -4.51 -12.27
CA GLN A 251 -5.18 -4.55 -11.22
C GLN A 251 -4.66 -5.97 -10.97
N GLY A 252 -5.52 -6.98 -11.12
CA GLY A 252 -5.16 -8.39 -11.00
C GLY A 252 -4.29 -8.88 -12.16
N MET A 253 -4.61 -8.51 -13.40
CA MET A 253 -3.93 -9.00 -14.61
C MET A 253 -2.70 -8.20 -15.01
N TYR A 254 -2.71 -6.89 -14.77
CA TYR A 254 -1.64 -5.99 -15.18
C TYR A 254 -0.24 -6.43 -14.72
N PRO A 255 -0.02 -6.90 -13.48
CA PRO A 255 1.28 -7.44 -13.07
C PRO A 255 1.76 -8.59 -13.96
N PHE A 256 0.89 -9.54 -14.30
CA PHE A 256 1.24 -10.72 -15.10
C PHE A 256 1.53 -10.34 -16.55
N VAL A 257 0.70 -9.48 -17.14
CA VAL A 257 0.93 -8.95 -18.49
C VAL A 257 2.27 -8.21 -18.53
N LEU A 258 2.54 -7.35 -17.56
CA LEU A 258 3.79 -6.61 -17.49
C LEU A 258 5.01 -7.53 -17.34
N ILE A 259 4.94 -8.54 -16.47
CA ILE A 259 6.02 -9.52 -16.28
C ILE A 259 6.27 -10.26 -17.60
N PHE A 260 5.21 -10.78 -18.23
CA PHE A 260 5.30 -11.47 -19.51
C PHE A 260 5.93 -10.58 -20.58
N SER A 261 5.47 -9.33 -20.71
CA SER A 261 6.04 -8.37 -21.67
C SER A 261 7.53 -8.12 -21.40
N ILE A 262 7.94 -7.93 -20.15
CA ILE A 262 9.35 -7.73 -19.80
C ILE A 262 10.20 -8.93 -20.24
N PHE A 263 9.77 -10.16 -19.93
CA PHE A 263 10.48 -11.37 -20.36
C PHE A 263 10.46 -11.53 -21.89
N TYR A 264 9.35 -11.27 -22.57
CA TYR A 264 9.31 -11.33 -24.03
C TYR A 264 10.33 -10.37 -24.67
N ILE A 265 10.37 -9.11 -24.20
CA ILE A 265 11.24 -8.07 -24.75
C ILE A 265 12.72 -8.33 -24.45
N LEU A 266 13.03 -8.79 -23.24
CA LEU A 266 14.41 -9.11 -22.84
C LEU A 266 15.03 -10.27 -23.63
N TRP A 267 14.22 -11.08 -24.31
CA TRP A 267 14.66 -12.19 -25.17
C TRP A 267 14.13 -12.08 -26.60
N ALA A 268 13.78 -10.88 -27.07
CA ALA A 268 13.21 -10.65 -28.40
C ALA A 268 14.21 -10.76 -29.57
N HIS A 269 15.50 -11.01 -29.30
CA HIS A 269 16.59 -11.06 -30.29
C HIS A 269 16.82 -9.75 -31.08
N SER A 270 16.24 -8.63 -30.65
CA SER A 270 16.37 -7.35 -31.35
C SER A 270 16.37 -6.15 -30.39
N PRO A 271 17.41 -5.30 -30.43
CA PRO A 271 17.47 -4.10 -29.59
C PRO A 271 16.41 -3.06 -29.97
N TRP A 272 15.85 -3.13 -31.18
CA TRP A 272 14.79 -2.23 -31.63
C TRP A 272 13.49 -2.44 -30.86
N VAL A 273 13.15 -3.69 -30.53
CA VAL A 273 11.96 -4.02 -29.72
C VAL A 273 12.10 -3.42 -28.32
N LEU A 274 13.29 -3.55 -27.72
CA LEU A 274 13.60 -2.92 -26.43
C LEU A 274 13.50 -1.39 -26.52
N LEU A 275 14.03 -0.78 -27.58
CA LEU A 275 13.96 0.68 -27.77
C LEU A 275 12.52 1.19 -27.91
N VAL A 276 11.70 0.55 -28.74
CA VAL A 276 10.27 0.91 -28.92
C VAL A 276 9.53 0.80 -27.58
N TRP A 277 9.84 -0.23 -26.79
CA TRP A 277 9.24 -0.38 -25.47
C TRP A 277 9.65 0.74 -24.51
N LEU A 278 10.94 1.10 -24.46
CA LEU A 278 11.43 2.21 -23.63
C LEU A 278 10.80 3.55 -24.05
N ILE A 279 10.65 3.80 -25.36
CA ILE A 279 9.93 4.97 -25.88
C ILE A 279 8.46 4.95 -25.46
N SER A 280 7.80 3.80 -25.51
CA SER A 280 6.40 3.65 -25.09
C SER A 280 6.23 3.92 -23.59
N LEU A 281 7.13 3.41 -22.76
CA LEU A 281 7.15 3.70 -21.32
C LEU A 281 7.38 5.18 -21.04
N LEU A 282 8.30 5.81 -21.78
CA LEU A 282 8.53 7.24 -21.68
C LEU A 282 7.28 8.03 -22.10
N GLY A 283 6.61 7.64 -23.17
CA GLY A 283 5.36 8.26 -23.62
C GLY A 283 4.27 8.21 -22.53
N ILE A 284 4.04 7.04 -21.93
CA ILE A 284 3.09 6.90 -20.81
C ILE A 284 3.52 7.75 -19.60
N ALA A 285 4.81 7.77 -19.28
CA ALA A 285 5.32 8.59 -18.19
C ALA A 285 5.15 10.09 -18.45
N LEU A 286 5.34 10.55 -19.69
CA LEU A 286 5.12 11.93 -20.10
C LEU A 286 3.64 12.31 -20.04
N ILE A 287 2.73 11.46 -20.51
CA ILE A 287 1.28 11.68 -20.39
C ILE A 287 0.89 11.86 -18.91
N LYS A 288 1.35 10.97 -18.03
CA LYS A 288 1.11 11.07 -16.59
C LYS A 288 1.72 12.35 -16.00
N THR A 289 2.92 12.72 -16.45
CA THR A 289 3.61 13.94 -16.01
C THR A 289 2.81 15.19 -16.39
N ILE A 290 2.40 15.31 -17.66
CA ILE A 290 1.61 16.44 -18.16
C ILE A 290 0.30 16.54 -17.39
N TYR A 291 -0.44 15.43 -17.29
CA TYR A 291 -1.70 15.39 -16.55
C TYR A 291 -1.53 15.86 -15.09
N SER A 292 -0.51 15.34 -14.39
CA SER A 292 -0.25 15.74 -13.01
C SER A 292 0.15 17.19 -12.87
N ILE A 293 0.96 17.75 -13.78
CA ILE A 293 1.32 19.17 -13.74
C ILE A 293 0.09 20.03 -13.93
N VAL A 294 -0.76 19.72 -14.92
CA VAL A 294 -1.98 20.48 -15.22
C VAL A 294 -2.95 20.46 -14.05
N VAL A 295 -3.19 19.29 -13.45
CA VAL A 295 -4.17 19.14 -12.36
C VAL A 295 -3.64 19.66 -11.03
N SER A 296 -2.36 19.44 -10.73
CA SER A 296 -1.78 19.86 -9.44
C SER A 296 -1.24 21.28 -9.43
N GLY A 297 -0.99 21.89 -10.60
CA GLY A 297 -0.27 23.16 -10.73
C GLY A 297 1.20 23.09 -10.30
N SER A 298 1.79 21.90 -10.13
CA SER A 298 3.12 21.74 -9.54
C SER A 298 4.13 21.12 -10.51
N LEU A 299 5.24 21.84 -10.74
CA LEU A 299 6.34 21.37 -11.61
C LEU A 299 7.14 20.21 -11.02
N ARG A 300 6.92 19.84 -9.75
CA ARG A 300 7.61 18.68 -9.12
C ARG A 300 7.35 17.36 -9.87
N PHE A 301 6.25 17.27 -10.59
CA PHE A 301 5.90 16.09 -11.38
C PHE A 301 6.76 15.90 -12.62
N LEU A 302 7.59 16.88 -13.02
CA LEU A 302 8.63 16.68 -14.03
C LEU A 302 9.60 15.57 -13.67
N ALA A 303 9.72 15.24 -12.38
CA ALA A 303 10.53 14.13 -11.90
C ALA A 303 9.82 12.75 -11.98
N PHE A 304 8.52 12.71 -12.31
CA PHE A 304 7.75 11.46 -12.36
C PHE A 304 8.27 10.42 -13.36
N PRO A 305 8.85 10.76 -14.53
CA PRO A 305 9.44 9.76 -15.41
C PRO A 305 10.54 8.92 -14.74
N PHE A 306 11.27 9.48 -13.77
CA PHE A 306 12.26 8.73 -13.00
C PHE A 306 11.64 7.71 -12.04
N TYR A 307 10.36 7.84 -11.70
CA TYR A 307 9.63 6.83 -10.93
C TYR A 307 9.60 5.47 -11.65
N SER A 308 9.67 5.45 -12.99
CA SER A 308 9.73 4.22 -13.78
C SER A 308 10.93 3.33 -13.38
N PHE A 309 12.06 3.91 -12.97
CA PHE A 309 13.20 3.14 -12.45
C PHE A 309 12.87 2.44 -11.13
N TYR A 310 12.23 3.15 -10.19
CA TYR A 310 11.76 2.55 -8.94
C TYR A 310 10.68 1.48 -9.17
N TYR A 311 9.83 1.69 -10.17
CA TYR A 311 8.84 0.71 -10.57
C TYR A 311 9.53 -0.57 -11.07
N LEU A 312 10.43 -0.45 -12.05
CA LEU A 312 11.08 -1.58 -12.69
C LEU A 312 12.03 -2.34 -11.75
N LEU A 313 12.89 -1.63 -11.01
CA LEU A 313 13.91 -2.24 -10.15
C LEU A 313 13.36 -2.64 -8.77
N GLY A 314 12.23 -2.08 -8.37
CA GLY A 314 11.70 -2.19 -7.02
C GLY A 314 10.33 -2.86 -6.95
N LEU A 315 9.31 -2.25 -7.58
CA LEU A 315 7.94 -2.74 -7.49
C LEU A 315 7.72 -4.06 -8.23
N VAL A 316 8.29 -4.23 -9.42
CA VAL A 316 8.17 -5.50 -10.17
C VAL A 316 8.73 -6.68 -9.38
N PRO A 317 9.99 -6.65 -8.89
CA PRO A 317 10.50 -7.75 -8.07
C PRO A 317 9.74 -7.90 -6.74
N ALA A 318 9.23 -6.81 -6.16
CA ALA A 318 8.42 -6.89 -4.93
C ALA A 318 7.10 -7.65 -5.18
N LYS A 319 6.46 -7.41 -6.33
CA LYS A 319 5.24 -8.10 -6.76
C LYS A 319 5.50 -9.57 -7.07
N LEU A 320 6.58 -9.89 -7.77
CA LEU A 320 7.01 -11.27 -8.05
C LEU A 320 7.30 -12.03 -6.75
N TRP A 321 8.12 -11.43 -5.90
CA TRP A 321 8.48 -12.02 -4.61
C TRP A 321 7.27 -12.18 -3.71
N ALA A 322 6.32 -11.24 -3.73
CA ALA A 322 5.07 -11.34 -2.99
C ALA A 322 4.20 -12.53 -3.43
N LEU A 323 4.10 -12.81 -4.75
CA LEU A 323 3.38 -13.98 -5.27
C LEU A 323 4.00 -15.29 -4.80
N ILE A 324 5.33 -15.36 -4.87
CA ILE A 324 6.07 -16.55 -4.41
C ILE A 324 5.91 -16.69 -2.90
N SER A 325 6.03 -15.63 -2.11
CA SER A 325 6.06 -15.73 -0.64
C SER A 325 4.72 -15.44 0.05
N LEU A 326 3.58 -15.76 -0.59
CA LEU A 326 2.24 -15.51 -0.02
C LEU A 326 1.98 -16.26 1.30
N TRP A 327 2.63 -17.40 1.52
CA TRP A 327 2.53 -18.17 2.77
C TRP A 327 3.24 -17.52 3.95
N ASP A 328 4.17 -16.59 3.69
CA ASP A 328 4.95 -15.93 4.73
C ASP A 328 4.14 -14.80 5.37
N VAL A 329 3.73 -15.05 6.62
CA VAL A 329 3.00 -14.15 7.50
C VAL A 329 3.91 -13.22 8.31
N GLY A 330 5.22 -13.22 8.06
CA GLY A 330 6.14 -12.29 8.69
C GLY A 330 5.78 -10.84 8.40
N TRP A 331 5.81 -9.99 9.43
CA TRP A 331 5.55 -8.55 9.28
C TRP A 331 6.53 -7.87 8.32
N GLY A 332 7.70 -8.47 8.13
CA GLY A 332 8.58 -8.13 7.01
C GLY A 332 9.28 -6.78 7.12
N THR A 333 9.03 -5.92 8.12
CA THR A 333 9.82 -4.71 8.46
C THR A 333 9.96 -4.62 9.98
N SER A 334 11.14 -4.38 10.54
CA SER A 334 11.28 -4.32 12.00
C SER A 334 10.55 -3.13 12.60
N ALA A 335 10.31 -3.20 13.92
CA ALA A 335 9.83 -2.04 14.67
C ALA A 335 10.84 -0.87 14.54
N ARG A 336 10.35 0.35 14.74
CA ARG A 336 11.15 1.57 14.57
C ARG A 336 12.15 1.82 15.71
N SER A 337 12.21 0.96 16.72
CA SER A 337 13.13 1.07 17.86
C SER A 337 14.59 0.98 17.43
N ALA A 338 15.48 1.67 18.15
CA ALA A 338 16.90 1.70 17.83
C ALA A 338 17.55 0.31 17.88
N SER A 339 17.11 -0.55 18.81
CA SER A 339 17.55 -1.93 18.95
C SER A 339 17.18 -2.79 17.74
N GLU A 340 15.97 -2.64 17.22
CA GLU A 340 15.49 -3.37 16.03
C GLU A 340 16.17 -2.90 14.74
N ARG A 341 16.42 -1.59 14.59
CA ARG A 341 17.22 -1.07 13.46
C ARG A 341 18.63 -1.65 13.44
N LYS A 342 19.26 -1.82 14.62
CA LYS A 342 20.59 -2.43 14.75
C LYS A 342 20.59 -3.92 14.38
N ARG A 343 19.48 -4.62 14.64
CA ARG A 343 19.29 -6.02 14.23
C ARG A 343 19.11 -6.15 12.72
N GLU A 344 18.42 -5.19 12.08
CA GLU A 344 18.28 -5.15 10.62
C GLU A 344 19.57 -4.72 9.89
N SER A 345 20.47 -3.98 10.54
CA SER A 345 21.77 -3.60 9.96
C SER A 345 22.76 -4.75 9.85
N VAL A 346 22.42 -5.95 10.33
CA VAL A 346 23.27 -7.14 10.17
C VAL A 346 23.36 -7.50 8.69
N LEU A 347 24.58 -7.56 8.16
CA LEU A 347 24.89 -7.77 6.74
C LEU A 347 24.13 -8.97 6.12
N TRP A 348 24.10 -10.10 6.81
CA TRP A 348 23.39 -11.30 6.36
C TRP A 348 21.88 -11.10 6.20
N CYS A 349 21.24 -10.33 7.09
CA CYS A 349 19.83 -9.98 6.95
C CYS A 349 19.61 -9.09 5.72
N GLN A 350 20.50 -8.13 5.47
CA GLN A 350 20.41 -7.26 4.30
C GLN A 350 20.60 -8.01 2.99
N ILE A 351 21.57 -8.92 2.91
CA ILE A 351 21.81 -9.78 1.74
C ILE A 351 20.58 -10.66 1.45
N LYS A 352 20.03 -11.32 2.48
CA LYS A 352 18.82 -12.14 2.31
C LYS A 352 17.64 -11.31 1.82
N GLN A 353 17.50 -10.08 2.30
CA GLN A 353 16.40 -9.18 1.94
C GLN A 353 16.58 -8.55 0.55
N SER A 354 17.81 -8.37 0.08
CA SER A 354 18.10 -7.83 -1.25
C SER A 354 18.10 -8.89 -2.34
N LEU A 355 18.16 -10.18 -2.01
CA LEU A 355 18.24 -11.28 -2.97
C LEU A 355 17.21 -11.19 -4.11
N PRO A 356 15.90 -10.93 -3.88
CA PRO A 356 14.94 -10.83 -4.98
C PRO A 356 15.26 -9.68 -5.95
N VAL A 357 15.77 -8.57 -5.43
CA VAL A 357 16.17 -7.40 -6.23
C VAL A 357 17.45 -7.70 -7.02
N VAL A 358 18.43 -8.36 -6.39
CA VAL A 358 19.69 -8.73 -7.05
C VAL A 358 19.42 -9.71 -8.18
N VAL A 359 18.67 -10.79 -7.92
CA VAL A 359 18.29 -11.78 -8.94
C VAL A 359 17.56 -11.11 -10.09
N TRP A 360 16.58 -10.26 -9.79
CA TRP A 360 15.85 -9.51 -10.81
C TRP A 360 16.75 -8.59 -11.63
N SER A 361 17.68 -7.88 -11.00
CA SER A 361 18.62 -7.00 -11.69
C SER A 361 19.55 -7.79 -12.62
N CYS A 362 20.00 -8.98 -12.20
CA CYS A 362 20.78 -9.88 -13.06
C CYS A 362 19.97 -10.35 -14.27
N VAL A 363 18.68 -10.68 -14.10
CA VAL A 363 17.77 -11.06 -15.20
C VAL A 363 17.63 -9.92 -16.21
N LEU A 364 17.41 -8.69 -15.75
CA LEU A 364 17.33 -7.51 -16.61
C LEU A 364 18.64 -7.28 -17.38
N LEU A 365 19.78 -7.30 -16.69
CA LEU A 365 21.10 -7.09 -17.31
C LEU A 365 21.43 -8.18 -18.33
N ALA A 366 21.14 -9.44 -18.01
CA ALA A 366 21.35 -10.56 -18.93
C ALA A 366 20.50 -10.42 -20.20
N GLY A 367 19.23 -10.04 -20.09
CA GLY A 367 18.36 -9.86 -21.25
C GLY A 367 18.74 -8.66 -22.13
N VAL A 368 19.18 -7.55 -21.52
CA VAL A 368 19.71 -6.41 -22.28
C VAL A 368 21.00 -6.80 -23.01
N ALA A 369 21.93 -7.45 -22.31
CA ALA A 369 23.16 -7.95 -22.92
C ALA A 369 22.88 -8.94 -24.05
N PHE A 370 21.92 -9.85 -23.85
CA PHE A 370 21.51 -10.83 -24.85
C PHE A 370 21.01 -10.16 -26.14
N ASN A 371 20.11 -9.17 -26.05
CA ASN A 371 19.63 -8.44 -27.23
C ASN A 371 20.76 -7.71 -27.97
N ILE A 372 21.68 -7.09 -27.23
CA ILE A 372 22.81 -6.36 -27.81
C ILE A 372 23.79 -7.32 -28.50
N LEU A 373 24.17 -8.40 -27.82
CA LEU A 373 25.13 -9.38 -28.35
C LEU A 373 24.57 -10.08 -29.59
N ILE A 374 23.32 -10.54 -29.56
CA ILE A 374 22.68 -11.18 -30.73
C ILE A 374 22.65 -10.23 -31.93
N TYR A 375 22.35 -8.96 -31.73
CA TYR A 375 22.37 -7.97 -32.82
C TYR A 375 23.75 -7.79 -33.46
N PHE A 376 24.83 -7.85 -32.65
CA PHE A 376 26.19 -7.76 -33.17
C PHE A 376 26.66 -9.07 -33.84
N PHE A 377 26.25 -10.24 -33.36
CA PHE A 377 26.66 -11.54 -33.92
C PHE A 377 25.83 -12.01 -35.12
N ASP A 378 24.55 -11.63 -35.20
CA ASP A 378 23.65 -11.95 -36.32
C ASP A 378 22.78 -10.73 -36.67
N PRO A 379 23.35 -9.72 -37.35
CA PRO A 379 22.63 -8.48 -37.69
C PRO A 379 21.50 -8.70 -38.70
N ILE A 380 21.45 -9.84 -39.39
CA ILE A 380 20.44 -10.17 -40.39
C ILE A 380 19.11 -10.55 -39.73
N LYS A 381 19.14 -11.26 -38.58
CA LYS A 381 17.94 -11.49 -37.75
C LYS A 381 17.55 -10.30 -36.87
N GLY A 382 18.48 -9.36 -36.64
CA GLY A 382 18.27 -8.18 -35.80
C GLY A 382 17.57 -7.00 -36.49
N ARG A 383 17.53 -6.96 -37.83
CA ARG A 383 16.57 -6.12 -38.56
C ARG A 383 15.17 -6.68 -38.34
N LEU A 384 14.13 -5.87 -38.50
CA LEU A 384 12.79 -6.39 -38.80
C LEU A 384 12.93 -7.19 -40.11
N ALA A 385 13.42 -8.40 -40.02
CA ALA A 385 13.55 -9.30 -41.14
C ALA A 385 12.11 -9.62 -41.53
N ILE A 386 11.72 -9.17 -42.72
CA ILE A 386 10.48 -9.59 -43.36
C ILE A 386 10.63 -11.10 -43.54
N GLN A 387 10.18 -11.87 -42.56
CA GLN A 387 10.06 -13.31 -42.72
C GLN A 387 8.94 -13.54 -43.74
N PRO A 388 9.09 -14.49 -44.68
CA PRO A 388 7.97 -14.90 -45.50
C PRO A 388 6.81 -15.29 -44.57
N PRO A 389 5.57 -14.87 -44.87
CA PRO A 389 4.45 -15.02 -43.96
C PRO A 389 4.24 -16.49 -43.62
N ASP A 390 4.32 -16.82 -42.32
CA ASP A 390 4.00 -18.15 -41.82
C ASP A 390 2.48 -18.38 -42.03
N PRO A 391 2.09 -19.36 -42.86
CA PRO A 391 0.68 -19.63 -43.15
C PRO A 391 -0.11 -20.13 -41.92
N THR A 392 0.57 -20.43 -40.80
CA THR A 392 -0.06 -20.81 -39.53
C THR A 392 -0.16 -19.67 -38.52
N SER A 393 0.38 -18.48 -38.85
CA SER A 393 0.30 -17.30 -37.98
C SER A 393 -1.07 -16.63 -38.04
N ILE A 394 -1.66 -16.36 -36.88
CA ILE A 394 -2.92 -15.59 -36.78
C ILE A 394 -2.57 -14.11 -36.96
N VAL A 395 -2.57 -13.63 -38.21
CA VAL A 395 -2.33 -12.23 -38.53
C VAL A 395 -3.65 -11.45 -38.46
N PHE A 396 -3.74 -10.48 -37.55
CA PHE A 396 -4.84 -9.51 -37.54
C PHE A 396 -4.65 -8.48 -38.66
N TYR A 397 -5.68 -8.29 -39.46
CA TYR A 397 -5.71 -7.37 -40.59
C TYR A 397 -5.65 -5.89 -40.14
N PRO A 398 -5.05 -4.98 -40.94
CA PRO A 398 -4.38 -5.23 -42.22
C PRO A 398 -2.87 -5.50 -42.06
N ASN A 399 -2.38 -6.51 -42.79
CA ASN A 399 -0.96 -6.85 -42.84
C ASN A 399 -0.23 -6.00 -43.90
N PRO A 400 0.66 -5.07 -43.52
CA PRO A 400 1.39 -4.22 -44.47
C PRO A 400 2.40 -5.00 -45.35
N ASP A 401 2.70 -6.26 -45.04
CA ASP A 401 3.62 -7.09 -45.82
C ASP A 401 2.94 -7.87 -46.97
N TYR A 402 1.62 -7.78 -47.13
CA TYR A 402 0.91 -8.33 -48.29
C TYR A 402 0.89 -7.31 -49.44
N SER A 403 1.85 -7.42 -50.37
CA SER A 403 1.75 -6.76 -51.67
C SER A 403 0.74 -7.53 -52.54
N TYR A 404 -0.31 -6.84 -53.01
CA TYR A 404 -1.36 -7.40 -53.87
C TYR A 404 -0.91 -7.52 -55.34
N ASP A 405 0.39 -7.54 -55.62
CA ASP A 405 0.94 -7.47 -56.99
C ASP A 405 0.94 -8.82 -57.73
N TYR A 406 0.25 -9.84 -57.20
CA TYR A 406 0.05 -11.11 -57.90
C TYR A 406 -1.42 -11.53 -57.86
N LEU A 407 -2.21 -10.90 -58.74
CA LEU A 407 -3.37 -11.55 -59.33
C LEU A 407 -3.26 -11.43 -60.86
N PRO A 408 -3.30 -12.55 -61.60
CA PRO A 408 -3.23 -12.56 -63.06
C PRO A 408 -4.47 -11.94 -63.73
#